data_AF-A0A183U8L0-F1
#
_entry.id   AF-A0A183U8L0-F1
#
_cell.length_a   1.000
_cell.length_b   1.000
_cell.length_c   1.000
_cell.angle_alpha   90.00
_cell.angle_beta   90.00
_cell.angle_gamma   90.00
#
_symmetry.space_group_name_H-M   'P 1'
#
loop_
_entity.id
_entity.type
_entity.pdbx_description
1 polymer ?
#
loop_
_entity_poly.entity_id
_entity_poly.type
_entity_poly.pdbx_seq_one_letter_code
_entity_poly.pdbx_strand_id
1 'polypeptide(L)'
;MGELVQLEAGSFVKGWKIERKLGEGAFGAVYVCSHEQKTYALKVESVNEKVGFLKMELVVLLKLRDNGRTRHFCTIEDKGRFKDFFYIVMTMVGRSLQVCIYE
;
A
#
# COMPACT_ATOMS: atom_id res chain seq x y z
N MET A 1 0.36 -1.40 -21.16
CA MET A 1 0.59 -1.40 -19.70
C MET A 1 0.18 -0.02 -19.22
N GLY A 2 -0.64 0.09 -18.17
CA GLY A 2 -0.99 1.40 -17.63
C GLY A 2 0.25 2.13 -17.11
N GLU A 3 0.23 3.45 -17.12
CA GLU A 3 1.31 4.25 -16.53
C GLU A 3 1.32 4.04 -15.00
N LEU A 4 2.53 3.91 -14.42
CA LEU A 4 2.69 3.70 -12.99
C LEU A 4 2.47 5.01 -12.24
N VAL A 5 1.64 4.95 -11.21
CA VAL A 5 1.32 6.08 -10.35
C VAL A 5 2.54 6.42 -9.48
N GLN A 6 3.09 7.62 -9.68
CA GLN A 6 4.19 8.15 -8.87
C GLN A 6 3.69 9.21 -7.89
N LEU A 7 4.07 9.09 -6.63
CA LEU A 7 3.77 10.05 -5.58
C LEU A 7 5.05 10.71 -5.08
N GLU A 8 5.00 12.03 -4.93
CA GLU A 8 6.12 12.81 -4.41
C GLU A 8 6.16 12.81 -2.88
N ALA A 9 7.37 12.77 -2.31
CA ALA A 9 7.56 12.96 -0.88
C ALA A 9 7.06 14.35 -0.45
N GLY A 10 6.36 14.42 0.69
CA GLY A 10 5.68 15.63 1.18
C GLY A 10 4.28 15.84 0.61
N SER A 11 3.86 15.10 -0.42
CA SER A 11 2.49 15.15 -0.94
C SER A 11 1.48 14.46 0.00
N PHE A 12 0.19 14.69 -0.23
CA PHE A 12 -0.89 14.12 0.58
C PHE A 12 -1.88 13.33 -0.27
N VAL A 13 -2.25 12.15 0.21
CA VAL A 13 -3.34 11.32 -0.33
C VAL A 13 -4.41 11.22 0.75
N LYS A 14 -5.54 11.94 0.60
CA LYS A 14 -6.67 11.87 1.55
C LYS A 14 -6.29 12.00 3.04
N GLY A 15 -5.31 12.86 3.36
CA GLY A 15 -4.85 13.09 4.74
C GLY A 15 -3.66 12.22 5.16
N TRP A 16 -3.24 11.27 4.33
CA TRP A 16 -2.00 10.51 4.49
C TRP A 16 -0.84 11.27 3.86
N LYS A 17 0.15 11.67 4.66
CA LYS A 17 1.35 12.34 4.17
C LYS A 17 2.32 11.32 3.61
N ILE A 18 2.77 11.47 2.37
CA ILE A 18 3.77 10.60 1.75
C ILE A 18 5.16 11.01 2.23
N GLU A 19 5.93 10.07 2.80
CA GLU A 19 7.26 10.37 3.32
C GLU A 19 8.36 9.93 2.33
N ARG A 20 8.29 8.71 1.80
CA ARG A 20 9.23 8.20 0.79
C ARG A 20 8.70 6.94 0.09
N LYS A 21 9.26 6.61 -1.07
CA LYS A 21 9.01 5.35 -1.76
C LYS A 21 9.71 4.18 -1.04
N LEU A 22 9.01 3.06 -0.89
CA LEU A 22 9.54 1.80 -0.36
C LEU A 22 9.99 0.86 -1.47
N GLY A 23 9.22 0.81 -2.55
CA GLY A 23 9.49 -0.07 -3.67
C GLY A 23 8.44 0.07 -4.75
N GLU A 24 8.74 -0.51 -5.90
CA GLU A 24 7.88 -0.54 -7.06
C GLU A 24 7.91 -1.93 -7.67
N GLY A 25 6.75 -2.40 -8.11
CA GLY A 25 6.61 -3.59 -8.93
C GLY A 25 5.91 -3.25 -10.24
N ALA A 26 5.55 -4.28 -10.99
CA ALA A 26 4.96 -4.12 -12.32
C ALA A 26 3.59 -3.41 -12.33
N PHE A 27 2.82 -3.49 -11.25
CA PHE A 27 1.43 -3.04 -11.20
C PHE A 27 1.21 -1.81 -10.31
N GLY A 28 2.24 -1.37 -9.59
CA GLY A 28 2.09 -0.30 -8.62
C GLY A 28 3.31 -0.07 -7.76
N ALA A 29 3.19 0.92 -6.89
CA ALA A 29 4.25 1.35 -5.99
C ALA A 29 3.76 1.36 -4.54
N VAL A 30 4.71 1.17 -3.62
CA VAL A 30 4.47 1.22 -2.17
C VAL A 30 5.30 2.34 -1.59
N TYR A 31 4.69 3.10 -0.69
CA TYR A 31 5.26 4.27 -0.04
C TYR A 31 5.14 4.15 1.47
N VAL A 32 6.09 4.74 2.19
CA VAL A 32 5.89 5.10 3.59
C VAL A 32 4.95 6.30 3.62
N CYS A 33 3.92 6.23 4.44
CA CYS A 33 3.08 7.38 4.75
C CYS A 33 2.90 7.56 6.27
N SER A 34 2.52 8.76 6.67
CA SER A 34 2.25 9.10 8.07
C SER A 34 0.88 9.76 8.26
N HIS A 35 0.28 9.48 9.41
CA HIS A 35 -0.94 10.13 9.90
C HIS A 35 -0.94 10.08 11.43
N GLU A 36 -1.32 11.19 12.08
CA GLU A 36 -1.35 11.31 13.55
C GLU A 36 -0.07 10.78 14.25
N GLN A 37 1.10 11.14 13.73
CA GLN A 37 2.42 10.74 14.24
C GLN A 37 2.72 9.22 14.18
N LYS A 38 1.86 8.43 13.51
CA LYS A 38 2.08 7.01 13.23
C LYS A 38 2.50 6.80 11.78
N THR A 39 3.23 5.71 11.54
CA THR A 39 3.79 5.37 10.23
C THR A 39 3.11 4.12 9.67
N TYR A 40 2.83 4.15 8.37
CA TYR A 40 2.10 3.11 7.63
C TYR A 40 2.72 2.88 6.26
N ALA A 41 2.26 1.83 5.59
CA ALA A 41 2.56 1.58 4.18
C ALA A 41 1.32 1.91 3.33
N LEU A 42 1.52 2.72 2.29
CA LEU A 42 0.48 3.05 1.30
C LEU A 42 0.87 2.44 -0.04
N LYS A 43 0.03 1.54 -0.54
CA LYS A 43 0.19 0.94 -1.87
C LYS A 43 -0.82 1.56 -2.84
N VAL A 44 -0.36 1.89 -4.05
CA VAL A 44 -1.18 2.45 -5.12
C VAL A 44 -1.17 1.60 -6.38
N GLU A 45 -2.27 1.64 -7.12
CA GLU A 45 -2.45 1.01 -8.44
C GLU A 45 -3.31 1.92 -9.32
N SER A 46 -2.94 2.12 -10.59
CA SER A 46 -3.72 2.95 -11.52
C SER A 46 -5.13 2.39 -11.72
N VAL A 47 -6.13 3.25 -11.84
CA VAL A 47 -7.51 2.82 -12.20
C VAL A 47 -7.58 2.23 -13.61
N ASN A 48 -6.57 2.49 -14.44
CA ASN A 48 -6.49 2.00 -15.81
C ASN A 48 -5.90 0.58 -15.89
N GLU A 49 -5.46 -0.01 -14.78
CA GLU A 49 -4.98 -1.39 -14.79
C GLU A 49 -6.11 -2.40 -14.94
N LYS A 50 -6.00 -3.20 -16.00
CA LYS A 50 -7.07 -4.09 -16.48
C LYS A 50 -7.50 -5.14 -15.46
N VAL A 51 -6.54 -5.64 -14.66
CA VAL A 51 -6.78 -6.76 -13.75
C VAL A 51 -7.24 -6.28 -12.36
N GLY A 52 -6.78 -5.10 -11.92
CA GLY A 52 -7.16 -4.53 -10.62
C GLY A 52 -6.69 -5.38 -9.43
N PHE A 53 -5.41 -5.75 -9.38
CA PHE A 53 -4.88 -6.64 -8.35
C PHE A 53 -5.00 -6.04 -6.95
N LEU A 54 -4.90 -4.71 -6.82
CA LEU A 54 -5.00 -4.04 -5.52
C LEU A 54 -6.36 -4.28 -4.85
N LYS A 55 -7.45 -4.35 -5.64
CA LYS A 55 -8.79 -4.69 -5.11
C LYS A 55 -8.86 -6.13 -4.65
N MET A 56 -8.21 -7.06 -5.35
CA MET A 56 -8.18 -8.46 -4.94
C MET A 56 -7.40 -8.63 -3.63
N GLU A 57 -6.22 -7.99 -3.53
CA GLU A 57 -5.41 -7.98 -2.31
C GLU A 57 -6.20 -7.47 -1.11
N LEU A 58 -6.92 -6.35 -1.29
CA LEU A 58 -7.81 -5.79 -0.27
C LEU A 58 -8.86 -6.81 0.19
N VAL A 59 -9.56 -7.46 -0.74
CA VAL A 59 -10.61 -8.44 -0.42
C VAL A 59 -10.05 -9.61 0.37
N VAL A 60 -8.86 -10.11 0.01
CA VAL A 60 -8.19 -11.20 0.73
C VAL A 60 -7.84 -10.78 2.17
N LEU A 61 -7.23 -9.60 2.34
CA LEU A 61 -6.85 -9.11 3.67
C LEU A 61 -8.07 -8.85 4.57
N LEU A 62 -9.15 -8.29 4.02
CA LEU A 62 -10.40 -8.11 4.77
C LEU A 62 -10.99 -9.46 5.20
N LYS A 63 -11.05 -10.46 4.30
CA LYS A 63 -11.53 -11.81 4.65
C LYS A 63 -10.67 -12.49 5.71
N LEU A 64 -9.35 -12.34 5.66
CA LEU A 64 -8.46 -12.90 6.68
C LEU A 64 -8.72 -12.26 8.05
N ARG A 65 -8.89 -10.93 8.09
CA ARG A 65 -9.25 -10.19 9.30
C ARG A 65 -10.60 -10.64 9.85
N ASP A 66 -11.63 -10.73 9.01
CA ASP A 66 -12.99 -11.09 9.42
C ASP A 66 -13.06 -12.53 9.97
N ASN A 67 -12.14 -13.41 9.54
CA ASN A 67 -11.96 -14.76 10.08
C ASN A 67 -11.01 -14.81 11.31
N GLY A 68 -10.61 -13.67 11.86
CA GLY A 68 -9.71 -13.57 13.03
C GLY A 68 -8.25 -13.96 12.75
N ARG A 69 -7.83 -14.09 11.49
CA ARG A 69 -6.48 -14.52 11.09
C ARG A 69 -5.57 -13.32 10.79
N THR A 70 -5.23 -12.53 11.80
CA THR A 70 -4.43 -11.30 11.62
C THR A 70 -2.99 -11.41 12.07
N ARG A 71 -2.62 -12.40 12.89
CA ARG A 71 -1.29 -12.50 13.54
C ARG A 71 -0.10 -12.31 12.59
N HIS A 72 -0.19 -12.83 11.37
CA HIS A 72 0.90 -12.86 10.38
C HIS A 72 0.55 -12.11 9.09
N PHE A 73 -0.49 -11.27 9.12
CA PHE A 73 -0.95 -10.51 7.96
C PHE A 73 -1.02 -9.02 8.29
N CYS A 74 -0.81 -8.17 7.28
CA CYS A 74 -0.98 -6.73 7.44
C CYS A 74 -2.46 -6.41 7.69
N THR A 75 -2.72 -5.47 8.60
CA THR A 75 -4.06 -4.93 8.84
C THR A 75 -4.30 -3.74 7.93
N ILE A 76 -5.49 -3.67 7.34
CA ILE A 76 -5.94 -2.52 6.54
C ILE A 76 -6.43 -1.43 7.48
N GLU A 77 -5.84 -0.24 7.35
CA GLU A 77 -6.19 0.97 8.11
C GLU A 77 -7.13 1.86 7.31
N ASP A 78 -6.85 2.03 6.01
CA ASP A 78 -7.69 2.81 5.10
C ASP A 78 -7.59 2.26 3.67
N LYS A 79 -8.54 2.65 2.83
CA LYS A 79 -8.61 2.28 1.42
C LYS A 79 -9.45 3.28 0.67
N GLY A 80 -9.17 3.45 -0.61
CA GLY A 80 -10.04 4.26 -1.44
C GLY A 80 -9.55 4.45 -2.85
N ARG A 81 -10.16 5.44 -3.49
CA ARG A 81 -9.74 5.98 -4.77
C ARG A 81 -9.33 7.43 -4.57
N PHE A 82 -8.21 7.82 -5.15
CA PHE A 82 -7.79 9.21 -5.22
C PHE A 82 -7.40 9.52 -6.65
N LYS A 83 -8.10 10.48 -7.27
CA LYS A 83 -7.94 10.84 -8.68
C LYS A 83 -8.05 9.60 -9.59
N ASP A 84 -6.95 9.24 -10.22
CA ASP A 84 -6.74 8.20 -11.21
C ASP A 84 -6.07 6.93 -10.65
N PHE A 85 -6.05 6.76 -9.33
CA PHE A 85 -5.53 5.54 -8.71
C PHE A 85 -6.35 5.04 -7.51
N PHE A 86 -6.26 3.74 -7.27
CA PHE A 86 -6.71 3.10 -6.04
C PHE A 86 -5.57 3.07 -5.03
N TYR A 87 -5.90 3.18 -3.74
CA TYR A 87 -4.92 3.04 -2.67
C TYR A 87 -5.44 2.15 -1.54
N ILE A 88 -4.51 1.48 -0.87
CA ILE A 88 -4.72 0.86 0.44
C ILE A 88 -3.64 1.39 1.39
N VAL A 89 -4.03 1.63 2.64
CA VAL A 89 -3.12 1.92 3.74
C VAL A 89 -3.15 0.75 4.69
N MET A 90 -1.97 0.27 5.06
CA MET A 90 -1.81 -0.91 5.88
C MET A 90 -0.65 -0.77 6.85
N THR A 91 -0.59 -1.69 7.80
CA THR A 91 0.47 -1.78 8.80
C THR A 91 1.86 -1.68 8.17
N MET A 92 2.72 -0.79 8.70
CA MET A 92 4.14 -0.75 8.32
C MET A 92 4.88 -1.92 8.97
N VAL A 93 5.68 -2.63 8.18
CA VAL A 93 6.52 -3.76 8.64
C VAL A 93 8.00 -3.49 8.43
N GLY A 94 8.84 -4.39 8.96
CA GLY A 94 10.30 -4.31 8.79
C GLY A 94 10.77 -4.62 7.36
N ARG A 95 12.09 -4.73 7.20
CA ARG A 95 12.72 -5.14 5.94
C ARG A 95 12.25 -6.53 5.51
N SER A 96 12.20 -6.76 4.21
CA SER A 96 11.89 -8.09 3.67
C SER A 96 13.01 -9.07 4.02
N LEU A 97 12.65 -10.35 4.15
CA LEU A 97 13.64 -11.41 4.40
C LEU A 97 14.70 -11.48 3.31
N GLN A 98 14.33 -11.20 2.05
CA GLN A 98 15.28 -11.14 0.94
C GLN A 98 16.40 -10.13 1.21
N VAL A 99 16.10 -8.97 1.79
CA VAL A 99 17.15 -7.99 2.13
C VAL A 99 17.98 -8.46 3.32
N CYS A 100 17.33 -9.08 4.31
CA CYS A 100 18.00 -9.53 5.53
C CYS A 100 18.98 -10.68 5.32
N ILE A 101 18.82 -11.52 4.29
CA ILE A 101 19.69 -12.69 4.04
C ILE A 101 21.00 -12.34 3.31
N TYR A 102 21.19 -11.09 2.88
CA TYR A 102 22.41 -10.62 2.21
C TYR A 102 23.24 -9.68 3.11
N GLU A 103 22.96 -9.64 4.41
CA GLU A 103 23.80 -9.03 5.45
C GLU A 103 24.46 -10.13 6.28
#